data_AF-A0A351ZX93-F1
#
_entry.id   AF-A0A351ZX93-F1
#
_cell.length_a   1.000
_cell.length_b   1.000
_cell.length_c   1.000
_cell.angle_alpha   90.00
_cell.angle_beta   90.00
_cell.angle_gamma   90.00
#
_symmetry.space_group_name_H-M   'P 1'
#
loop_
_entity.id
_entity.type
_entity.pdbx_description
1 polymer ?
#
loop_
_entity_poly.entity_id
_entity_poly.type
_entity_poly.pdbx_seq_one_letter_code
_entity_poly.pdbx_strand_id
1 'polypeptide(L)'
;DRPGSRYKGALAEGWTLPKHTFDRAKEQGVSVDSSAYWDYYGRVLVLDPKDNSVRVFIEGGPYVTDANSVMNRYPEKHLSNPDGLGFLYVNGKTFMVIEEDLNGVTWGRMPNTGMRGTNCEAWLLDMSKAPTIDNLYRLAISPYGSEITGFASYDDGNVVLINSQHPDNATISDAAAKNSLTFAISGLKQLVSSIDNDGDKQAESGIRVFPNPTSSHVQFS
;
A
#
# COMPACT_ATOMS: atom_id res chain seq x y z
N ASP A 1 -7.60 -11.56 -8.75
CA ASP A 1 -8.91 -11.62 -8.04
C ASP A 1 -9.25 -13.03 -7.56
N ARG A 2 -9.67 -13.94 -8.44
CA ARG A 2 -10.03 -15.32 -8.06
C ARG A 2 -9.17 -16.33 -8.82
N PRO A 3 -7.94 -16.60 -8.34
CA PRO A 3 -6.96 -17.33 -9.13
C PRO A 3 -7.23 -18.85 -9.19
N GLY A 4 -8.08 -19.39 -8.31
CA GLY A 4 -8.23 -20.85 -8.17
C GLY A 4 -8.62 -21.58 -9.46
N SER A 5 -9.50 -21.00 -10.29
CA SER A 5 -9.83 -21.60 -11.60
C SER A 5 -8.62 -21.72 -12.54
N ARG A 6 -7.67 -20.78 -12.47
CA ARG A 6 -6.42 -20.84 -13.26
C ARG A 6 -5.45 -21.86 -12.65
N TYR A 7 -5.38 -21.92 -11.32
CA TYR A 7 -4.57 -22.90 -10.62
C TYR A 7 -5.00 -24.34 -10.86
N LYS A 8 -6.31 -24.60 -11.00
CA LYS A 8 -6.83 -25.93 -11.32
C LYS A 8 -6.18 -26.54 -12.57
N GLY A 9 -6.01 -25.73 -13.62
CA GLY A 9 -5.33 -26.16 -14.85
C GLY A 9 -3.85 -26.48 -14.61
N ALA A 10 -3.13 -25.55 -13.99
CA ALA A 10 -1.70 -25.72 -13.69
C ALA A 10 -1.43 -26.94 -12.78
N LEU A 11 -2.25 -27.16 -11.76
CA LEU A 11 -2.12 -28.32 -10.87
C LEU A 11 -2.41 -29.64 -11.61
N ALA A 12 -3.37 -29.66 -12.54
CA ALA A 12 -3.64 -30.84 -13.37
C ALA A 12 -2.47 -31.18 -14.32
N GLU A 13 -1.68 -30.18 -14.71
CA GLU A 13 -0.44 -30.33 -15.47
C GLU A 13 0.77 -30.73 -14.59
N GLY A 14 0.59 -30.85 -13.26
CA GLY A 14 1.64 -31.27 -12.33
C GLY A 14 2.49 -30.13 -11.76
N TRP A 15 2.08 -28.87 -11.93
CA TRP A 15 2.78 -27.73 -11.34
C TRP A 15 2.53 -27.69 -9.83
N THR A 16 3.45 -27.07 -9.09
CA THR A 16 3.29 -26.81 -7.66
C THR A 16 3.11 -25.33 -7.39
N LEU A 17 2.28 -24.98 -6.41
CA LEU A 17 2.13 -23.60 -5.94
C LEU A 17 2.95 -23.38 -4.65
N PRO A 18 3.35 -22.14 -4.35
CA PRO A 18 3.98 -21.80 -3.08
C PRO A 18 3.08 -22.11 -1.88
N LYS A 19 3.68 -22.50 -0.75
CA LYS A 19 2.96 -22.85 0.49
C LYS A 19 1.97 -21.77 0.94
N HIS A 20 2.36 -20.49 0.88
CA HIS A 20 1.53 -19.39 1.33
C HIS A 20 0.19 -19.30 0.58
N THR A 21 0.13 -19.75 -0.68
CA THR A 21 -1.11 -19.79 -1.47
C THR A 21 -2.08 -20.83 -0.94
N PHE A 22 -1.56 -22.00 -0.52
CA PHE A 22 -2.37 -23.04 0.13
C PHE A 22 -2.84 -22.61 1.51
N ASP A 23 -1.95 -22.00 2.30
CA ASP A 23 -2.28 -21.50 3.64
C ASP A 23 -3.42 -20.47 3.56
N ARG A 24 -3.34 -19.54 2.61
CA ARG A 24 -4.37 -18.52 2.42
C ARG A 24 -5.72 -19.10 1.99
N ALA A 25 -5.74 -20.07 1.08
CA ALA A 25 -6.97 -20.74 0.69
C ALA A 25 -7.60 -21.49 1.88
N LYS A 26 -6.77 -22.15 2.70
CA LYS A 26 -7.20 -22.84 3.92
C LYS A 26 -7.81 -21.89 4.95
N GLU A 27 -7.24 -20.69 5.14
CA GLU A 27 -7.82 -19.65 6.00
C GLU A 27 -9.21 -19.22 5.53
N GLN A 28 -9.47 -19.25 4.23
CA GLN A 28 -10.78 -18.96 3.64
C GLN A 28 -11.73 -20.18 3.66
N GLY A 29 -11.29 -21.33 4.17
CA GLY A 29 -12.09 -22.56 4.21
C GLY A 29 -12.36 -23.17 2.83
N VAL A 30 -11.52 -22.88 1.83
CA VAL A 30 -11.66 -23.39 0.46
C VAL A 30 -10.38 -24.08 -0.02
N SER A 31 -10.48 -24.89 -1.08
CA SER A 31 -9.30 -25.41 -1.76
C SER A 31 -8.63 -24.31 -2.61
N VAL A 32 -7.32 -24.41 -2.82
CA VAL A 32 -6.54 -23.42 -3.58
C VAL A 32 -6.97 -23.32 -5.04
N ASP A 33 -7.56 -24.38 -5.59
CA ASP A 33 -8.05 -24.49 -6.96
C ASP A 33 -9.56 -24.18 -7.10
N SER A 34 -10.21 -23.81 -6.00
CA SER A 34 -11.62 -23.45 -5.98
C SER A 34 -11.88 -22.13 -6.69
N SER A 35 -12.97 -22.04 -7.44
CA SER A 35 -13.44 -20.76 -8.00
C SER A 35 -13.89 -19.76 -6.92
N ALA A 36 -14.09 -20.24 -5.69
CA ALA A 36 -14.38 -19.41 -4.52
C ALA A 36 -13.11 -18.84 -3.85
N TYR A 37 -11.92 -19.37 -4.16
CA TYR A 37 -10.67 -18.84 -3.63
C TYR A 37 -10.39 -17.46 -4.22
N TRP A 38 -10.24 -16.47 -3.34
CA TRP A 38 -9.91 -15.10 -3.70
C TRP A 38 -8.57 -14.65 -3.12
N ASP A 39 -7.89 -13.80 -3.86
CA ASP A 39 -6.63 -13.17 -3.45
C ASP A 39 -6.56 -11.78 -4.07
N TYR A 40 -7.24 -10.83 -3.42
CA TYR A 40 -7.43 -9.47 -3.94
C TYR A 40 -6.27 -8.55 -3.60
N TYR A 41 -5.74 -8.69 -2.38
CA TYR A 41 -4.87 -7.70 -1.75
C TYR A 41 -3.38 -8.03 -1.86
N GLY A 42 -3.00 -9.27 -2.16
CA GLY A 42 -1.59 -9.65 -2.15
C GLY A 42 -0.98 -9.58 -0.74
N ARG A 43 0.35 -9.62 -0.68
CA ARG A 43 1.13 -9.77 0.56
C ARG A 43 2.61 -9.49 0.31
N VAL A 44 3.32 -9.06 1.35
CA VAL A 44 4.80 -9.03 1.34
C VAL A 44 5.31 -10.36 1.88
N LEU A 45 6.20 -10.99 1.15
CA LEU A 45 6.85 -12.25 1.53
C LEU A 45 8.27 -11.97 2.05
N VAL A 46 8.74 -12.81 2.96
CA VAL A 46 10.14 -12.82 3.41
C VAL A 46 10.74 -14.20 3.21
N LEU A 47 11.94 -14.22 2.66
CA LEU A 47 12.80 -15.39 2.54
C LEU A 47 13.78 -15.42 3.71
N ASP A 48 13.80 -16.51 4.47
CA ASP A 48 14.87 -16.79 5.43
C ASP A 48 15.99 -17.59 4.73
N PRO A 49 17.18 -17.02 4.49
CA PRO A 49 18.25 -17.72 3.79
C PRO A 49 18.90 -18.83 4.62
N LYS A 50 18.63 -18.92 5.93
CA LYS A 50 19.18 -19.96 6.81
C LYS A 50 18.55 -21.32 6.53
N ASP A 51 17.24 -21.34 6.28
CA ASP A 51 16.47 -22.56 6.03
C ASP A 51 15.71 -22.55 4.68
N ASN A 52 15.90 -21.50 3.89
CA ASN A 52 15.21 -21.24 2.61
C ASN A 52 13.69 -21.23 2.73
N SER A 53 13.15 -20.97 3.92
CA SER A 53 11.70 -20.85 4.11
C SER A 53 11.21 -19.50 3.58
N VAL A 54 10.05 -19.55 2.91
CA VAL A 54 9.30 -18.34 2.53
C VAL A 54 8.06 -18.28 3.40
N ARG A 55 7.87 -17.14 4.07
CA ARG A 55 6.69 -16.87 4.86
C ARG A 55 6.11 -15.51 4.53
N VAL A 56 4.86 -15.31 4.92
CA VAL A 56 4.23 -14.00 4.84
C VAL A 56 4.83 -13.10 5.93
N PHE A 57 5.22 -11.89 5.53
CA PHE A 57 5.63 -10.84 6.45
C PHE A 57 4.42 -10.01 6.87
N ILE A 58 3.65 -9.50 5.89
CA ILE A 58 2.36 -8.82 6.10
C ILE A 58 1.37 -9.25 5.01
N GLU A 59 0.14 -9.57 5.42
CA GLU A 59 -1.00 -9.78 4.49
C GLU A 59 -1.65 -8.44 4.16
N GLY A 60 -2.05 -8.27 2.90
CA GLY A 60 -2.90 -7.16 2.48
C GLY A 60 -4.35 -7.31 2.96
N GLY A 61 -5.08 -6.21 2.98
CA GLY A 61 -6.47 -6.11 3.45
C GLY A 61 -6.79 -4.72 3.99
N PRO A 62 -7.76 -4.58 4.91
CA PRO A 62 -8.58 -5.65 5.47
C PRO A 62 -9.58 -6.20 4.45
N TYR A 63 -10.08 -7.40 4.72
CA TYR A 63 -11.16 -7.95 3.91
C TYR A 63 -12.46 -7.19 4.14
N VAL A 64 -13.12 -6.77 3.07
CA VAL A 64 -14.47 -6.19 3.11
C VAL A 64 -15.45 -7.06 2.34
N THR A 65 -16.68 -7.16 2.85
CA THR A 65 -17.76 -7.94 2.22
C THR A 65 -18.54 -7.15 1.17
N ASP A 66 -18.49 -5.82 1.22
CA ASP A 66 -19.10 -4.92 0.23
C ASP A 66 -18.05 -4.54 -0.83
N ALA A 67 -18.22 -5.07 -2.05
CA ALA A 67 -17.32 -4.81 -3.17
C ALA A 67 -17.21 -3.31 -3.53
N ASN A 68 -18.21 -2.51 -3.15
CA ASN A 68 -18.35 -1.10 -3.51
C ASN A 68 -18.31 -0.19 -2.27
N SER A 69 -17.59 -0.59 -1.21
CA SER A 69 -17.50 0.20 0.03
C SER A 69 -16.98 1.61 -0.24
N VAL A 70 -17.79 2.60 0.14
CA VAL A 70 -17.52 4.04 -0.01
C VAL A 70 -16.73 4.59 1.18
N MET A 71 -16.09 5.75 1.03
CA MET A 71 -15.21 6.37 2.03
C MET A 71 -15.68 6.29 3.49
N ASN A 72 -16.94 6.62 3.79
CA ASN A 72 -17.46 6.65 5.17
C ASN A 72 -17.68 5.26 5.80
N ARG A 73 -17.55 4.19 5.01
CA ARG A 73 -17.62 2.78 5.41
C ARG A 73 -16.30 2.04 5.10
N TYR A 74 -15.27 2.78 4.72
CA TYR A 74 -13.97 2.25 4.36
C TYR A 74 -13.02 2.32 5.57
N PRO A 75 -12.18 1.31 5.82
CA PRO A 75 -11.21 1.34 6.91
C PRO A 75 -10.22 2.50 6.72
N GLU A 76 -9.77 3.11 7.83
CA GLU A 76 -8.81 4.21 7.78
C GLU A 76 -7.47 3.81 7.12
N LYS A 77 -7.07 2.56 7.34
CA LYS A 77 -5.86 1.94 6.83
C LYS A 77 -6.18 0.68 6.05
N HIS A 78 -5.41 0.46 5.00
CA HIS A 78 -5.45 -0.75 4.20
C HIS A 78 -4.04 -1.06 3.70
N LEU A 79 -3.90 -2.19 3.02
CA LEU A 79 -2.75 -2.49 2.19
C LEU A 79 -3.24 -3.37 1.04
N SER A 80 -3.07 -2.91 -0.18
CA SER A 80 -3.61 -3.57 -1.35
C SER A 80 -2.59 -3.59 -2.47
N ASN A 81 -2.34 -4.78 -3.00
CA ASN A 81 -1.39 -5.04 -4.06
C ASN A 81 -0.01 -4.40 -3.80
N PRO A 82 0.64 -4.75 -2.66
CA PRO A 82 2.00 -4.30 -2.41
C PRO A 82 2.90 -4.76 -3.56
N ASP A 83 3.67 -3.82 -4.10
CA ASP A 83 4.58 -4.02 -5.23
C ASP A 83 5.98 -3.55 -4.82
N GLY A 84 6.23 -2.24 -4.89
CA GLY A 84 7.53 -1.65 -4.56
C GLY A 84 7.86 -1.76 -3.07
N LEU A 85 9.13 -2.06 -2.77
CA LEU A 85 9.65 -2.12 -1.41
C LEU A 85 10.93 -1.31 -1.27
N GLY A 86 11.05 -0.58 -0.16
CA GLY A 86 12.24 0.16 0.23
C GLY A 86 12.49 0.08 1.72
N PHE A 87 13.66 0.55 2.16
CA PHE A 87 13.95 0.72 3.59
C PHE A 87 14.40 2.16 3.85
N LEU A 88 13.68 2.84 4.74
CA LEU A 88 13.98 4.17 5.23
C LEU A 88 14.71 4.06 6.56
N TYR A 89 15.89 4.66 6.64
CA TYR A 89 16.68 4.77 7.87
C TYR A 89 16.71 6.23 8.30
N VAL A 90 16.06 6.55 9.42
CA VAL A 90 15.91 7.94 9.88
C VAL A 90 15.82 7.98 11.41
N ASN A 91 16.55 8.90 12.03
CA ASN A 91 16.64 9.05 13.49
C ASN A 91 16.93 7.74 14.26
N GLY A 92 17.76 6.86 13.68
CA GLY A 92 18.10 5.57 14.28
C GLY A 92 16.99 4.52 14.21
N LYS A 93 15.89 4.80 13.52
CA LYS A 93 14.81 3.86 13.22
C LYS A 93 14.91 3.32 11.80
N THR A 94 14.38 2.11 11.61
CA THR A 94 14.23 1.47 10.31
C THR A 94 12.74 1.29 10.01
N PHE A 95 12.31 1.83 8.89
CA PHE A 95 10.96 1.60 8.35
C PHE A 95 11.07 0.84 7.04
N MET A 96 10.22 -0.16 6.84
CA MET A 96 9.92 -0.67 5.50
C MET A 96 8.97 0.30 4.83
N VAL A 97 9.30 0.71 3.62
CA VAL A 97 8.42 1.45 2.73
C VAL A 97 7.76 0.43 1.81
N ILE A 98 6.43 0.45 1.75
CA ILE A 98 5.63 -0.45 0.92
C ILE A 98 4.80 0.41 -0.03
N GLU A 99 4.95 0.18 -1.32
CA GLU A 99 4.33 0.95 -2.39
C GLU A 99 3.32 0.07 -3.12
N GLU A 100 2.13 0.60 -3.42
CA GLU A 100 1.04 -0.17 -4.04
C GLU A 100 0.98 0.00 -5.57
N ASP A 101 0.64 -1.09 -6.26
CA ASP A 101 0.13 -1.07 -7.65
C ASP A 101 -1.22 -1.81 -7.70
N LEU A 102 -2.30 -1.04 -7.60
CA LEU A 102 -3.64 -1.60 -7.53
C LEU A 102 -4.08 -2.22 -8.87
N ASN A 103 -4.35 -3.52 -8.85
CA ASN A 103 -4.90 -4.23 -10.01
C ASN A 103 -6.45 -4.20 -10.08
N GLY A 104 -7.09 -3.41 -9.23
CA GLY A 104 -8.54 -3.24 -9.21
C GLY A 104 -9.03 -2.26 -8.16
N VAL A 105 -10.27 -1.80 -8.31
CA VAL A 105 -10.89 -0.75 -7.47
C VAL A 105 -12.01 -1.26 -6.56
N THR A 106 -12.19 -2.58 -6.48
CA THR A 106 -13.29 -3.22 -5.74
C THR A 106 -12.78 -4.09 -4.61
N TRP A 107 -13.70 -4.53 -3.76
CA TRP A 107 -13.44 -5.43 -2.64
C TRP A 107 -12.48 -4.83 -1.61
N GLY A 108 -12.56 -3.54 -1.33
CA GLY A 108 -11.75 -2.97 -0.25
C GLY A 108 -10.29 -2.76 -0.61
N ARG A 109 -9.97 -2.71 -1.92
CA ARG A 109 -8.62 -2.37 -2.37
C ARG A 109 -8.30 -0.90 -2.19
N MET A 110 -9.28 -0.08 -2.53
CA MET A 110 -9.37 1.35 -2.29
C MET A 110 -10.85 1.68 -2.02
N PRO A 111 -11.15 2.83 -1.40
CA PRO A 111 -12.53 3.27 -1.27
C PRO A 111 -13.16 3.52 -2.63
N ASN A 112 -14.42 3.14 -2.78
CA ASN A 112 -15.20 3.49 -3.96
C ASN A 112 -15.51 5.00 -3.93
N THR A 113 -14.81 5.75 -4.77
CA THR A 113 -14.99 7.19 -4.94
C THR A 113 -15.99 7.54 -6.04
N GLY A 114 -16.57 6.54 -6.72
CA GLY A 114 -17.33 6.71 -7.95
C GLY A 114 -16.43 6.95 -9.18
N MET A 115 -15.12 7.07 -8.99
CA MET A 115 -14.13 7.14 -10.05
C MET A 115 -13.66 5.73 -10.43
N ARG A 116 -13.15 5.56 -11.66
CA ARG A 116 -12.78 4.24 -12.20
C ARG A 116 -11.29 3.90 -12.11
N GLY A 117 -10.46 4.89 -11.85
CA GLY A 117 -9.02 4.76 -11.71
C GLY A 117 -8.61 4.48 -10.26
N THR A 118 -7.35 4.11 -10.12
CA THR A 118 -6.72 3.71 -8.87
C THR A 118 -6.14 4.91 -8.14
N ASN A 119 -6.13 4.87 -6.81
CA ASN A 119 -5.36 5.79 -5.98
C ASN A 119 -4.43 4.93 -5.13
N CYS A 120 -3.18 4.74 -5.57
CA CYS A 120 -2.24 3.88 -4.88
C CYS A 120 -1.55 4.63 -3.74
N GLU A 121 -1.24 3.94 -2.65
CA GLU A 121 -0.64 4.53 -1.46
C GLU A 121 0.76 3.98 -1.18
N ALA A 122 1.63 4.81 -0.61
CA ALA A 122 2.88 4.38 -0.01
C ALA A 122 2.74 4.38 1.50
N TRP A 123 3.19 3.30 2.13
CA TRP A 123 3.08 3.04 3.55
C TRP A 123 4.45 2.91 4.20
N LEU A 124 4.58 3.40 5.44
CA LEU A 124 5.70 3.12 6.33
C LEU A 124 5.28 2.08 7.37
N LEU A 125 6.10 1.06 7.55
CA LEU A 125 6.00 0.11 8.65
C LEU A 125 7.27 0.18 9.50
N ASP A 126 7.14 0.61 10.77
CA ASP A 126 8.26 0.57 11.72
C ASP A 126 8.67 -0.88 11.95
N MET A 127 9.91 -1.23 11.59
CA MET A 127 10.41 -2.60 11.64
C MET A 127 10.58 -3.15 13.05
N SER A 128 10.46 -2.30 14.08
CA SER A 128 10.38 -2.72 15.49
C SER A 128 8.97 -3.15 15.93
N LYS A 129 7.94 -2.88 15.11
CA LYS A 129 6.54 -3.20 15.40
C LYS A 129 6.09 -4.47 14.68
N ALA A 130 5.00 -5.06 15.17
CA ALA A 130 4.36 -6.18 14.50
C ALA A 130 3.87 -5.75 13.09
N PRO A 131 4.08 -6.57 12.05
CA PRO A 131 3.73 -6.23 10.66
C PRO A 131 2.22 -6.38 10.42
N THR A 132 1.44 -5.42 10.92
CA THR A 132 -0.02 -5.37 10.82
C THR A 132 -0.46 -4.09 10.13
N ILE A 133 -1.63 -4.12 9.48
CA ILE A 133 -2.21 -2.94 8.79
C ILE A 133 -2.36 -1.75 9.75
N ASP A 134 -2.76 -2.00 11.01
CA ASP A 134 -2.90 -0.96 12.03
C ASP A 134 -1.60 -0.22 12.34
N ASN A 135 -0.45 -0.89 12.16
CA ASN A 135 0.88 -0.31 12.38
C ASN A 135 1.45 0.40 11.14
N LEU A 136 0.71 0.45 10.03
CA LEU A 136 1.10 1.23 8.86
C LEU A 136 0.87 2.73 9.09
N TYR A 137 1.80 3.55 8.62
CA TYR A 137 1.66 4.99 8.55
C TYR A 137 1.65 5.40 7.09
N ARG A 138 0.61 6.12 6.67
CA ARG A 138 0.51 6.60 5.29
C ARG A 138 1.60 7.63 5.02
N LEU A 139 2.43 7.39 4.01
CA LEU A 139 3.48 8.31 3.57
C LEU A 139 2.98 9.23 2.48
N ALA A 140 2.32 8.66 1.47
CA ALA A 140 1.85 9.39 0.30
C ALA A 140 0.68 8.64 -0.37
N ILE A 141 -0.08 9.37 -1.17
CA ILE A 141 -1.05 8.85 -2.12
C ILE A 141 -0.65 9.39 -3.48
N SER A 142 -0.53 8.53 -4.49
CA SER A 142 -0.19 8.96 -5.84
C SER A 142 -1.38 9.63 -6.55
N PRO A 143 -1.12 10.43 -7.60
CA PRO A 143 -2.16 10.96 -8.47
C PRO A 143 -3.12 9.89 -9.02
N TYR A 144 -4.31 10.31 -9.40
CA TYR A 144 -5.34 9.43 -9.93
C TYR A 144 -4.85 8.58 -11.12
N GLY A 145 -5.09 7.28 -11.02
CA GLY A 145 -4.76 6.27 -12.02
C GLY A 145 -3.30 5.88 -12.10
N SER A 146 -2.44 6.43 -11.24
CA SER A 146 -1.04 6.04 -11.18
C SER A 146 -0.80 4.94 -10.15
N GLU A 147 0.19 4.10 -10.40
CA GLU A 147 0.86 3.37 -9.32
C GLU A 147 1.85 4.30 -8.61
N ILE A 148 2.15 3.98 -7.36
CA ILE A 148 3.25 4.60 -6.61
C ILE A 148 4.40 3.61 -6.58
N THR A 149 5.61 4.04 -6.96
CA THR A 149 6.72 3.09 -7.13
C THR A 149 8.08 3.77 -7.10
N GLY A 150 9.11 3.00 -6.77
CA GLY A 150 10.50 3.38 -6.83
C GLY A 150 10.87 4.27 -5.67
N PHE A 151 11.83 3.82 -4.87
CA PHE A 151 12.19 4.47 -3.62
C PHE A 151 13.68 4.81 -3.59
N ALA A 152 14.00 6.06 -3.27
CA ALA A 152 15.37 6.48 -2.94
C ALA A 152 15.37 7.45 -1.76
N SER A 153 16.24 7.22 -0.78
CA SER A 153 16.35 8.05 0.40
C SER A 153 17.65 8.85 0.42
N TYR A 154 17.58 10.10 0.88
CA TYR A 154 18.67 11.06 0.93
C TYR A 154 18.68 11.82 2.25
N ASP A 155 19.80 12.51 2.55
CA ASP A 155 19.97 13.33 3.76
C ASP A 155 19.64 12.54 5.05
N ASP A 156 20.23 11.35 5.18
CA ASP A 156 20.03 10.43 6.30
C ASP A 156 18.55 10.19 6.63
N GLY A 157 17.77 9.90 5.59
CA GLY A 157 16.35 9.61 5.72
C GLY A 157 15.45 10.83 5.86
N ASN A 158 15.98 12.06 5.76
CA ASN A 158 15.17 13.26 5.86
C ASN A 158 14.34 13.54 4.58
N VAL A 159 14.82 13.03 3.45
CA VAL A 159 14.17 13.17 2.15
C VAL A 159 14.04 11.80 1.49
N VAL A 160 12.89 11.54 0.88
CA VAL A 160 12.69 10.40 -0.02
C VAL A 160 12.17 10.90 -1.36
N LEU A 161 12.63 10.24 -2.43
CA LEU A 161 12.13 10.40 -3.78
C LEU A 161 11.29 9.17 -4.12
N ILE A 162 10.07 9.42 -4.58
CA ILE A 162 9.11 8.39 -4.99
C ILE A 162 8.52 8.76 -6.35
N ASN A 163 8.22 7.77 -7.19
CA ASN A 163 7.58 8.01 -8.48
C ASN A 163 6.06 7.82 -8.41
N SER A 164 5.37 8.70 -9.12
CA SER A 164 4.04 8.45 -9.66
C SER A 164 4.23 7.95 -11.08
N GLN A 165 3.93 6.69 -11.35
CA GLN A 165 4.09 6.12 -12.69
C GLN A 165 2.74 6.05 -13.40
N HIS A 166 2.75 6.34 -14.71
CA HIS A 166 1.64 6.13 -15.64
C HIS A 166 0.24 6.65 -15.21
N PRO A 167 0.10 7.89 -14.67
CA PRO A 167 -1.20 8.44 -14.30
C PRO A 167 -2.21 8.38 -15.46
N ASP A 168 -3.51 8.24 -15.13
CA ASP A 168 -4.55 7.94 -16.12
C ASP A 168 -4.62 9.02 -17.20
N ASN A 169 -4.17 8.64 -18.40
CA ASN A 169 -4.09 9.52 -19.55
C ASN A 169 -5.44 9.72 -20.27
N ALA A 170 -6.46 8.92 -19.94
CA ALA A 170 -7.79 8.95 -20.55
C ALA A 170 -8.74 9.90 -19.81
N THR A 171 -8.67 9.94 -18.47
CA THR A 171 -9.56 10.78 -17.66
C THR A 171 -8.97 12.18 -17.40
N ILE A 172 -7.65 12.29 -17.30
CA ILE A 172 -6.98 13.58 -17.09
C ILE A 172 -6.97 14.33 -18.43
N SER A 173 -7.40 15.60 -18.47
CA SER A 173 -7.42 16.39 -19.70
C SER A 173 -6.18 17.28 -19.86
N ASP A 174 -5.55 17.69 -18.76
CA ASP A 174 -4.33 18.48 -18.75
C ASP A 174 -3.12 17.61 -19.12
N ALA A 175 -2.41 17.97 -20.19
CA ALA A 175 -1.22 17.27 -20.66
C ALA A 175 -0.07 17.27 -19.64
N ALA A 176 0.04 18.29 -18.79
CA ALA A 176 1.06 18.35 -17.73
C ALA A 176 0.81 17.28 -16.66
N ALA A 177 -0.46 17.02 -16.34
CA ALA A 177 -0.88 16.09 -15.29
C ALA A 177 -0.89 14.60 -15.73
N LYS A 178 -0.51 14.29 -16.98
CA LYS A 178 -0.41 12.91 -17.52
C LYS A 178 0.98 12.31 -17.43
N ASN A 179 1.97 13.08 -16.99
CA ASN A 179 3.36 12.62 -17.01
C ASN A 179 3.66 11.84 -15.75
N SER A 180 4.35 10.72 -15.90
CA SER A 180 5.08 10.13 -14.78
C SER A 180 6.04 11.17 -14.21
N LEU A 181 6.13 11.22 -12.89
CA LEU A 181 7.00 12.17 -12.20
C LEU A 181 7.63 11.52 -10.99
N THR A 182 8.81 12.01 -10.63
CA THR A 182 9.43 11.76 -9.33
C THR A 182 9.13 12.95 -8.43
N PHE A 183 8.56 12.71 -7.26
CA PHE A 183 8.32 13.74 -6.25
C PHE A 183 9.17 13.49 -5.00
N ALA A 184 9.55 14.59 -4.34
CA ALA A 184 10.32 14.56 -3.12
C ALA A 184 9.40 14.77 -1.90
N ILE A 185 9.51 13.90 -0.90
CA ILE A 185 8.91 14.07 0.42
C ILE A 185 10.05 14.41 1.38
N SER A 186 10.02 15.59 1.99
CA SER A 186 11.07 16.09 2.88
C SER A 186 10.55 16.39 4.29
N GLY A 187 11.44 16.52 5.27
CA GLY A 187 11.09 16.77 6.67
C GLY A 187 10.75 15.51 7.47
N LEU A 188 11.21 14.34 7.00
CA LEU A 188 10.90 13.06 7.62
C LEU A 188 11.56 12.90 8.99
N LYS A 189 12.68 13.57 9.27
CA LYS A 189 13.30 13.60 10.60
C LYS A 189 12.35 14.19 11.65
N GLN A 190 11.60 15.22 11.30
CA GLN A 190 10.60 15.84 12.18
C GLN A 190 9.34 14.96 12.27
N LEU A 191 8.88 14.42 11.14
CA LEU A 191 7.72 13.53 11.10
C LEU A 191 7.89 12.31 12.00
N VAL A 192 8.99 11.58 11.85
CA VAL A 192 9.26 10.38 12.65
C VAL A 192 9.38 10.71 14.14
N SER A 193 10.00 11.85 14.48
CA SER A 193 10.03 12.31 15.86
C SER A 193 8.64 12.59 16.41
N SER A 194 7.70 13.12 15.60
CA SER A 194 6.30 13.31 16.05
C SER A 194 5.53 12.01 16.23
N ILE A 195 5.72 11.02 15.34
CA ILE A 195 5.10 9.69 15.45
C ILE A 195 5.47 9.02 16.78
N ASP A 196 6.70 9.21 17.25
CA ASP A 196 7.15 8.68 18.55
C ASP A 196 6.53 9.40 19.75
N ASN A 197 6.19 10.68 19.60
CA ASN A 197 5.62 11.51 20.67
C ASN A 197 4.09 11.39 20.78
N ASP A 198 3.41 10.79 19.80
CA ASP A 198 1.95 10.60 19.82
C ASP A 198 1.50 9.47 20.77
N GLY A 199 2.43 8.66 21.29
CA GLY A 199 2.13 7.69 22.36
C GLY A 199 1.66 8.32 23.68
N ASP A 200 1.88 9.64 23.86
CA ASP A 200 1.65 10.37 25.11
C ASP A 200 0.61 11.51 25.02
N LYS A 201 -0.08 11.70 23.88
CA LYS A 201 -1.00 12.85 23.72
C LYS A 201 -2.41 12.43 23.32
N GLN A 202 -3.39 12.91 24.07
CA GLN A 202 -4.82 12.85 23.70
C GLN A 202 -5.01 13.41 22.29
N ALA A 203 -5.81 12.72 21.48
CA ALA A 203 -6.14 13.14 20.13
C ALA A 203 -6.68 14.59 20.11
N GLU A 204 -5.89 15.53 19.60
CA GLU A 204 -6.37 16.88 19.35
C GLU A 204 -7.34 16.84 18.15
N SER A 205 -8.58 17.28 18.36
CA SER A 205 -9.65 17.32 17.36
C SER A 205 -9.47 18.49 16.36
N GLY A 206 -8.33 18.56 15.70
CA GLY A 206 -8.00 19.65 14.79
C GLY A 206 -7.34 19.16 13.50
N ILE A 207 -7.85 19.63 12.35
CA ILE A 207 -7.21 19.44 11.05
C ILE A 207 -5.89 20.23 11.05
N ARG A 208 -4.75 19.54 10.92
CA ARG A 208 -3.45 20.18 10.67
C ARG A 208 -3.17 20.20 9.18
N VAL A 209 -3.09 21.40 8.61
CA VAL A 209 -2.69 21.61 7.20
C VAL A 209 -1.29 22.21 7.18
N PHE A 210 -0.35 21.56 6.49
CA PHE A 210 0.95 22.14 6.19
C PHE A 210 0.87 22.80 4.81
N PRO A 211 1.04 24.13 4.70
CA PRO A 211 0.89 24.82 3.42
C PRO A 211 1.97 24.37 2.44
N ASN A 212 1.57 24.22 1.17
CA ASN A 212 2.49 24.02 0.06
C ASN A 212 3.51 25.17 0.01
N PRO A 213 4.84 24.90 0.04
CA PRO A 213 5.87 25.94 0.07
C PRO A 213 5.88 26.82 -1.20
N THR A 214 5.28 26.37 -2.30
CA THR A 214 5.29 27.11 -3.57
C THR A 214 4.10 28.05 -3.72
N SER A 215 2.93 27.70 -3.18
CA SER A 215 1.72 28.51 -3.38
C SER A 215 1.30 29.32 -2.16
N SER A 216 1.70 28.98 -0.93
CA SER A 216 1.25 29.65 0.31
C SER A 216 -0.28 29.81 0.45
N HIS A 217 -1.08 29.10 -0.35
CA HIS A 217 -2.53 29.21 -0.36
C HIS A 217 -3.15 27.85 -0.03
N VAL A 218 -4.11 27.88 0.90
CA VAL A 218 -5.02 26.77 1.22
C VAL A 218 -6.41 27.26 0.85
N GLN A 219 -7.03 26.64 -0.16
CA GLN A 219 -8.43 26.92 -0.51
C GLN A 219 -9.31 25.87 0.17
N PHE A 220 -10.31 26.35 0.91
CA PHE A 220 -11.43 25.54 1.35
C PHE A 220 -12.60 25.86 0.41
N SER A 221 -13.16 24.83 -0.23
CA SER A 221 -14.42 24.88 -0.97
C SER A 221 -15.49 24.13 -0.21
#